data_AF-A0A087KYM0-F1
#
_entry.id   AF-A0A087KYM0-F1
#
_cell.length_a   1.000
_cell.length_b   1.000
_cell.length_c   1.000
_cell.angle_alpha   90.00
_cell.angle_beta   90.00
_cell.angle_gamma   90.00
#
_symmetry.space_group_name_H-M   'P 1'
#
loop_
_entity.id
_entity.type
_entity.pdbx_description
1 polymer ?
#
loop_
_entity_poly.entity_id
_entity_poly.type
_entity_poly.pdbx_seq_one_letter_code
_entity_poly.pdbx_strand_id
1 'polypeptide(L)'
;MRPFQKNSSTSPPHTSQEQRLNALAQQYRDAIAINDYAAGKAVAEATLRLVPRNADVISSYALCLMRTGDYEKAYKTYKKLLQSQPLEQLPATMIDGLTEVCGWLNRPDEVRRFGLMSLEQGDRKFGSSQAYPLPTPRPPAFNPHNPEENAIAFTLFGSLVRYCESAVMNAKVSKALFPDWHCRFYLDDTVPQDVQQRLRDAGAKVIKVEGELHQNIPPLMWRFLVLDDPTVKRYLIRDADSLLSEREQAAVAAWLQSGYWYHHMRDYFTHTELLLAGMWGGCHNPNLPSIINQTREYLSQQDNHRRFVDQYFLRQHLWPTVRQSLLSHDDLFGFHQAHPFPSHAPIRWQTNKFHVGSNASYQLAGVASQKADGELQQWEVLDKQGNRLCQYATAVKNHEWRELMPFFLLDPILAGEWQLHNID
;
A
#
# COMPACT_ATOMS: atom_id res chain seq x y z
N MET A 1 -9.20 -11.77 8.62
CA MET A 1 -9.55 -12.93 9.45
C MET A 1 -11.04 -12.80 9.73
N ARG A 2 -11.92 -13.58 9.09
CA ARG A 2 -13.37 -13.42 9.31
C ARG A 2 -13.73 -13.97 10.70
N PRO A 3 -14.48 -13.25 11.54
CA PRO A 3 -14.99 -13.78 12.79
C PRO A 3 -16.09 -14.82 12.51
N PHE A 4 -16.10 -15.86 13.33
CA PHE A 4 -16.97 -17.03 13.25
C PHE A 4 -18.46 -16.65 13.15
N GLN A 5 -19.18 -17.21 12.19
CA GLN A 5 -20.64 -17.10 12.09
C GLN A 5 -21.31 -17.86 13.26
N LYS A 6 -22.17 -17.17 14.01
CA LYS A 6 -23.08 -17.76 15.00
C LYS A 6 -24.23 -18.48 14.30
N ASN A 7 -24.34 -19.79 14.49
CA ASN A 7 -25.62 -20.47 14.39
C ASN A 7 -26.17 -20.66 15.81
N SER A 8 -27.38 -20.12 16.02
CA SER A 8 -28.13 -20.23 17.27
C SER A 8 -28.68 -21.64 17.45
N SER A 9 -28.05 -22.41 18.32
CA SER A 9 -28.68 -23.55 19.00
C SER A 9 -28.11 -23.65 20.41
N THR A 10 -28.98 -23.55 21.42
CA THR A 10 -28.68 -23.69 22.84
C THR A 10 -27.73 -24.86 23.10
N SER A 11 -26.51 -24.57 23.57
CA SER A 11 -25.44 -25.54 23.84
C SER A 11 -24.82 -25.30 25.23
N PRO A 12 -24.29 -26.35 25.89
CA PRO A 12 -23.99 -26.40 27.33
C PRO A 12 -22.62 -25.73 27.65
N PRO A 13 -22.12 -25.67 28.91
CA PRO A 13 -21.10 -24.69 29.30
C PRO A 13 -19.78 -24.92 28.56
N HIS A 14 -19.24 -23.83 27.99
CA HIS A 14 -17.99 -23.81 27.21
C HIS A 14 -16.88 -24.64 27.86
N THR A 15 -16.30 -25.56 27.09
CA THR A 15 -15.19 -26.41 27.54
C THR A 15 -13.94 -25.58 27.85
N SER A 16 -13.13 -25.99 28.85
CA SER A 16 -11.89 -25.31 29.23
C SER A 16 -10.88 -25.16 28.08
N GLN A 17 -10.93 -26.07 27.09
CA GLN A 17 -10.10 -26.02 25.90
C GLN A 17 -10.52 -24.90 24.93
N GLU A 18 -11.82 -24.66 24.76
CA GLU A 18 -12.34 -23.58 23.91
C GLU A 18 -11.96 -22.21 24.47
N GLN A 19 -12.11 -22.02 25.79
CA GLN A 19 -11.67 -20.80 26.48
C GLN A 19 -10.18 -20.55 26.29
N ARG A 20 -9.36 -21.60 26.39
CA ARG A 20 -7.91 -21.52 26.17
C ARG A 20 -7.56 -21.13 24.73
N LEU A 21 -8.25 -21.68 23.73
CA LEU A 21 -8.03 -21.33 22.31
C LEU A 21 -8.41 -19.87 22.04
N ASN A 22 -9.51 -19.39 22.62
CA ASN A 22 -9.93 -17.98 22.50
C ASN A 22 -8.90 -17.02 23.12
N ALA A 23 -8.34 -17.37 24.28
CA ALA A 23 -7.29 -16.59 24.92
C ALA A 23 -6.01 -16.53 24.05
N LEU A 24 -5.56 -17.66 23.51
CA LEU A 24 -4.40 -17.70 22.61
C LEU A 24 -4.65 -16.90 21.32
N ALA A 25 -5.86 -16.97 20.76
CA ALA A 25 -6.21 -16.17 19.59
C ALA A 25 -6.17 -14.66 19.87
N GLN A 26 -6.57 -14.23 21.08
CA GLN A 26 -6.46 -12.82 21.49
C GLN A 26 -4.99 -12.41 21.65
N GLN A 27 -4.17 -13.20 22.36
CA GLN A 27 -2.75 -12.93 22.53
C GLN A 27 -2.01 -12.81 21.19
N TYR A 28 -2.35 -13.68 20.23
CA TYR A 28 -1.79 -13.59 18.87
C TYR A 28 -2.18 -12.27 18.21
N ARG A 29 -3.46 -11.86 18.28
CA ARG A 29 -3.92 -10.58 17.72
C ARG A 29 -3.19 -9.39 18.35
N ASP A 30 -3.02 -9.39 19.66
CA ASP A 30 -2.35 -8.32 20.40
C ASP A 30 -0.87 -8.22 19.99
N ALA A 31 -0.17 -9.35 19.87
CA ALA A 31 1.21 -9.39 19.40
C ALA A 31 1.35 -8.86 17.95
N ILE A 32 0.50 -9.31 17.03
CA ILE A 32 0.52 -8.85 15.64
C ILE A 32 0.15 -7.36 15.51
N ALA A 33 -0.73 -6.84 16.36
CA ALA A 33 -1.13 -5.43 16.35
C ALA A 33 0.06 -4.48 16.60
N ILE A 34 1.06 -4.93 17.37
CA ILE A 34 2.29 -4.18 17.65
C ILE A 34 3.51 -4.68 16.85
N ASN A 35 3.28 -5.53 15.83
CA ASN A 35 4.31 -6.18 15.02
C ASN A 35 5.32 -7.04 15.82
N ASP A 36 4.94 -7.55 17.00
CA ASP A 36 5.75 -8.50 17.75
C ASP A 36 5.56 -9.92 17.19
N TYR A 37 6.22 -10.17 16.06
CA TYR A 37 6.16 -11.47 15.39
C TYR A 37 6.87 -12.58 16.17
N ALA A 38 7.79 -12.25 17.08
CA ALA A 38 8.44 -13.23 17.94
C ALA A 38 7.46 -13.77 19.00
N ALA A 39 6.71 -12.89 19.67
CA ALA A 39 5.62 -13.29 20.55
C ALA A 39 4.51 -14.02 19.76
N GLY A 40 4.13 -13.49 18.59
CA GLY A 40 3.16 -14.14 17.69
C GLY A 40 3.55 -15.57 17.31
N LYS A 41 4.84 -15.80 17.00
CA LYS A 41 5.40 -17.13 16.74
C LYS A 41 5.22 -18.07 17.92
N ALA A 42 5.57 -17.63 19.13
CA ALA A 42 5.45 -18.44 20.35
C ALA A 42 3.99 -18.82 20.66
N VAL A 43 3.07 -17.86 20.49
CA VAL A 43 1.62 -18.11 20.65
C VAL A 43 1.12 -19.11 19.62
N ALA A 44 1.50 -18.95 18.34
CA ALA A 44 1.09 -19.87 17.29
C ALA A 44 1.62 -21.30 17.53
N GLU A 45 2.86 -21.46 18.01
CA GLU A 45 3.41 -22.76 18.40
C GLU A 45 2.63 -23.40 19.55
N ALA A 46 2.27 -22.63 20.57
CA ALA A 46 1.44 -23.11 21.67
C ALA A 46 0.04 -23.54 21.20
N THR A 47 -0.57 -22.78 20.28
CA THR A 47 -1.87 -23.13 19.69
C THR A 47 -1.78 -24.41 18.84
N LEU A 48 -0.73 -24.60 18.06
CA LEU A 48 -0.53 -25.83 17.24
C LEU A 48 -0.37 -27.10 18.09
N ARG A 49 0.08 -27.00 19.34
CA ARG A 49 0.09 -28.17 20.26
C ARG A 49 -1.33 -28.62 20.63
N LEU A 50 -2.30 -27.71 20.59
CA LEU A 50 -3.71 -28.00 20.88
C LEU A 50 -4.49 -28.38 19.61
N VAL A 51 -4.19 -27.73 18.48
CA VAL A 51 -4.87 -27.92 17.19
C VAL A 51 -3.87 -28.10 16.04
N PRO A 52 -3.15 -29.23 15.97
CA PRO A 52 -1.98 -29.42 15.09
C PRO A 52 -2.26 -29.40 13.59
N ARG A 53 -3.52 -29.52 13.17
CA ARG A 53 -3.94 -29.53 11.76
C ARG A 53 -4.74 -28.28 11.37
N ASN A 54 -4.83 -27.27 12.23
CA ASN A 54 -5.59 -26.07 11.91
C ASN A 54 -4.82 -25.21 10.88
N ALA A 55 -5.39 -25.07 9.68
CA ALA A 55 -4.77 -24.37 8.56
C ALA A 55 -4.49 -22.88 8.83
N ASP A 56 -5.41 -22.18 9.50
CA ASP A 56 -5.24 -20.75 9.84
C ASP A 56 -4.08 -20.52 10.81
N VAL A 57 -3.94 -21.39 11.82
CA VAL A 57 -2.84 -21.31 12.78
C VAL A 57 -1.51 -21.69 12.12
N ILE A 58 -1.49 -22.69 11.23
CA ILE A 58 -0.28 -23.05 10.45
C ILE A 58 0.15 -21.87 9.56
N SER A 59 -0.78 -21.23 8.87
CA SER A 59 -0.50 -20.05 8.03
C SER A 59 -0.02 -18.86 8.87
N SER A 60 -0.60 -18.65 10.05
CA SER A 60 -0.19 -17.61 11.01
C SER A 60 1.23 -17.86 11.55
N TYR A 61 1.54 -19.12 11.85
CA TYR A 61 2.89 -19.53 12.27
C TYR A 61 3.92 -19.29 11.16
N ALA A 62 3.60 -19.68 9.91
CA ALA A 62 4.47 -19.46 8.76
C ALA A 62 4.73 -17.97 8.49
N LEU A 63 3.72 -17.12 8.67
CA LEU A 63 3.87 -15.66 8.59
C LEU A 63 4.86 -15.16 9.66
N CYS A 64 4.70 -15.59 10.91
CA CYS A 64 5.59 -15.17 11.98
C CYS A 64 7.04 -15.64 11.73
N LEU A 65 7.22 -16.89 11.27
CA LEU A 65 8.54 -17.39 10.85
C LEU A 65 9.18 -16.52 9.77
N MET A 66 8.42 -16.16 8.73
CA MET A 66 8.91 -15.29 7.66
C MET A 66 9.32 -13.91 8.20
N ARG A 67 8.49 -13.32 9.06
CA ARG A 67 8.76 -11.99 9.64
C ARG A 67 9.91 -11.98 10.66
N THR A 68 10.24 -13.13 11.26
CA THR A 68 11.43 -13.31 12.10
C THR A 68 12.66 -13.80 11.35
N GLY A 69 12.62 -13.86 10.00
CA GLY A 69 13.77 -14.24 9.17
C GLY A 69 13.99 -15.75 8.98
N ASP A 70 13.11 -16.60 9.52
CA ASP A 70 13.17 -18.06 9.35
C ASP A 70 12.57 -18.50 7.99
N TYR A 71 13.06 -17.91 6.89
CA TYR A 71 12.45 -18.03 5.55
C TYR A 71 12.32 -19.47 5.05
N GLU A 72 13.35 -20.30 5.21
CA GLU A 72 13.30 -21.70 4.78
C GLU A 72 12.25 -22.53 5.55
N LYS A 73 12.06 -22.24 6.84
CA LYS A 73 11.04 -22.93 7.65
C LYS A 73 9.64 -22.43 7.29
N ALA A 74 9.48 -21.13 7.07
CA ALA A 74 8.22 -20.56 6.58
C ALA A 74 7.82 -21.17 5.22
N TYR A 75 8.76 -21.23 4.26
CA TYR A 75 8.55 -21.85 2.95
C TYR A 75 8.09 -23.30 3.06
N LYS A 76 8.80 -24.14 3.82
CA LYS A 76 8.42 -25.56 4.02
C LYS A 76 7.04 -25.69 4.65
N THR A 77 6.71 -24.80 5.59
CA THR A 77 5.41 -24.79 6.29
C THR A 77 4.28 -24.44 5.33
N TYR A 78 4.43 -23.37 4.54
CA TYR A 78 3.45 -22.99 3.51
C TYR A 78 3.30 -24.06 2.42
N LYS A 79 4.38 -24.64 1.92
CA LYS A 79 4.34 -25.71 0.91
C LYS A 79 3.60 -26.94 1.41
N LYS A 80 3.86 -27.36 2.66
CA LYS A 80 3.16 -28.49 3.28
C LYS A 80 1.66 -28.20 3.43
N LEU A 81 1.31 -26.97 3.80
CA LEU A 81 -0.08 -26.53 3.91
C LEU A 81 -0.76 -26.51 2.53
N LEU A 82 -0.09 -26.02 1.49
CA LEU A 82 -0.59 -26.06 0.11
C LEU A 82 -0.87 -27.50 -0.37
N GLN A 83 -0.09 -28.48 0.10
CA GLN A 83 -0.24 -29.89 -0.24
C GLN A 83 -1.30 -30.63 0.60
N SER A 84 -1.77 -30.07 1.72
CA SER A 84 -2.61 -30.81 2.67
C SER A 84 -4.11 -30.76 2.36
N GLN A 85 -4.58 -29.79 1.58
CA GLN A 85 -6.00 -29.59 1.29
C GLN A 85 -6.20 -28.77 -0.01
N PRO A 86 -7.40 -28.82 -0.62
CA PRO A 86 -7.72 -28.02 -1.80
C PRO A 86 -7.57 -26.51 -1.56
N LEU A 87 -7.29 -25.77 -2.64
CA LEU A 87 -7.02 -24.33 -2.61
C LEU A 87 -8.16 -23.51 -1.99
N GLU A 88 -9.40 -23.96 -2.22
CA GLU A 88 -10.63 -23.31 -1.77
C GLU A 88 -10.83 -23.38 -0.26
N GLN A 89 -10.18 -24.37 0.38
CA GLN A 89 -10.25 -24.57 1.83
C GLN A 89 -9.09 -23.89 2.55
N LEU A 90 -8.09 -23.37 1.83
CA LEU A 90 -6.91 -22.75 2.41
C LEU A 90 -7.16 -21.32 2.89
N PRO A 91 -6.39 -20.84 3.89
CA PRO A 91 -6.51 -19.46 4.35
C PRO A 91 -6.25 -18.49 3.20
N ALA A 92 -7.07 -17.43 3.12
CA ALA A 92 -7.15 -16.55 1.95
C ALA A 92 -5.83 -15.87 1.55
N THR A 93 -4.91 -15.63 2.51
CA THR A 93 -3.63 -14.94 2.27
C THR A 93 -2.43 -15.90 2.31
N MET A 94 -2.67 -17.21 2.34
CA MET A 94 -1.61 -18.21 2.47
C MET A 94 -0.71 -18.22 1.23
N ILE A 95 -1.29 -18.11 0.04
CA ILE A 95 -0.56 -18.11 -1.23
C ILE A 95 0.28 -16.82 -1.37
N ASP A 96 -0.24 -15.69 -0.90
CA ASP A 96 0.51 -14.43 -0.84
C ASP A 96 1.75 -14.60 0.03
N GLY A 97 1.60 -15.18 1.23
CA GLY A 97 2.72 -15.48 2.13
C GLY A 97 3.72 -16.48 1.52
N LEU A 98 3.25 -17.48 0.79
CA LEU A 98 4.11 -18.42 0.06
C LEU A 98 4.88 -17.73 -1.07
N THR A 99 4.23 -16.84 -1.82
CA THR A 99 4.86 -16.07 -2.90
C THR A 99 5.93 -15.15 -2.32
N GLU A 100 5.60 -14.45 -1.23
CA GLU A 100 6.50 -13.54 -0.54
C GLU A 100 7.77 -14.26 -0.03
N VAL A 101 7.62 -15.40 0.65
CA VAL A 101 8.79 -16.15 1.14
C VAL A 101 9.64 -16.70 -0.01
N CYS A 102 9.05 -17.05 -1.16
CA CYS A 102 9.81 -17.42 -2.35
C CYS A 102 10.63 -16.24 -2.88
N GLY A 103 10.10 -15.02 -2.79
CA GLY A 103 10.82 -13.78 -3.11
C GLY A 103 12.03 -13.58 -2.21
N TRP A 104 11.85 -13.69 -0.89
CA TRP A 104 12.96 -13.60 0.07
C TRP A 104 14.03 -14.68 -0.12
N LEU A 105 13.65 -15.88 -0.59
CA LEU A 105 14.56 -16.98 -0.89
C LEU A 105 15.15 -16.92 -2.31
N ASN A 106 14.90 -15.85 -3.08
CA ASN A 106 15.35 -15.67 -4.45
C ASN A 106 14.98 -16.84 -5.38
N ARG A 107 13.70 -17.24 -5.35
CA ARG A 107 13.14 -18.35 -6.16
C ARG A 107 12.18 -17.84 -7.23
N PRO A 108 12.67 -17.26 -8.34
CA PRO A 108 11.85 -16.53 -9.31
C PRO A 108 10.75 -17.38 -9.96
N ASP A 109 11.03 -18.65 -10.29
CA ASP A 109 10.01 -19.54 -10.89
C ASP A 109 8.85 -19.83 -9.91
N GLU A 110 9.15 -19.98 -8.62
CA GLU A 110 8.14 -20.17 -7.58
C GLU A 110 7.37 -18.89 -7.28
N VAL A 111 8.04 -17.72 -7.31
CA VAL A 111 7.38 -16.40 -7.22
C VAL A 111 6.36 -16.25 -8.34
N ARG A 112 6.77 -16.48 -9.60
CA ARG A 112 5.87 -16.41 -10.76
C ARG A 112 4.69 -17.36 -10.60
N ARG A 113 4.96 -18.62 -10.28
CA ARG A 113 3.93 -19.66 -10.14
C ARG A 113 2.92 -19.34 -9.05
N PHE A 114 3.37 -19.05 -7.84
CA PHE A 114 2.47 -18.86 -6.71
C PHE A 114 1.80 -17.49 -6.73
N GLY A 115 2.48 -16.45 -7.20
CA GLY A 115 1.86 -15.13 -7.37
C GLY A 115 0.75 -15.14 -8.43
N LEU A 116 0.99 -15.79 -9.57
CA LEU A 116 -0.05 -16.00 -10.59
C LEU A 116 -1.24 -16.78 -10.02
N MET A 117 -0.98 -17.86 -9.28
CA MET A 117 -2.03 -18.65 -8.63
C MET A 117 -2.86 -17.82 -7.63
N SER A 118 -2.23 -16.91 -6.86
CA SER A 118 -2.94 -16.01 -5.95
C SER A 118 -3.86 -15.06 -6.73
N LEU A 119 -3.33 -14.41 -7.76
CA LEU A 119 -4.06 -13.46 -8.59
C LEU A 119 -5.24 -14.13 -9.33
N GLU A 120 -5.04 -15.32 -9.90
CA GLU A 120 -6.11 -16.10 -10.55
C GLU A 120 -7.19 -16.56 -9.55
N GLN A 121 -6.83 -16.85 -8.31
CA GLN A 121 -7.82 -17.15 -7.27
C GLN A 121 -8.62 -15.91 -6.88
N GLY A 122 -7.95 -14.77 -6.71
CA GLY A 122 -8.61 -13.48 -6.48
C GLY A 122 -9.59 -13.17 -7.62
N ASP A 123 -9.15 -13.34 -8.87
CA ASP A 123 -9.92 -13.02 -10.05
C ASP A 123 -11.16 -13.90 -10.21
N ARG A 124 -11.02 -15.21 -9.98
CA ARG A 124 -12.16 -16.13 -9.96
C ARG A 124 -13.19 -15.76 -8.90
N LYS A 125 -12.74 -15.20 -7.77
CA LYS A 125 -13.60 -14.84 -6.65
C LYS A 125 -14.32 -13.51 -6.84
N PHE A 126 -13.62 -12.50 -7.34
CA PHE A 126 -14.13 -11.13 -7.37
C PHE A 126 -14.41 -10.63 -8.79
N GLY A 127 -13.75 -11.17 -9.80
CA GLY A 127 -13.84 -10.67 -11.16
C GLY A 127 -15.17 -10.92 -11.87
N SER A 128 -16.10 -11.67 -11.26
CA SER A 128 -17.48 -11.85 -11.72
C SER A 128 -18.51 -11.10 -10.87
N SER A 129 -18.07 -10.26 -9.93
CA SER A 129 -18.94 -9.36 -9.17
C SER A 129 -19.53 -8.26 -10.07
N GLN A 130 -20.41 -7.41 -9.52
CA GLN A 130 -21.04 -6.32 -10.26
C GLN A 130 -19.99 -5.46 -10.97
N ALA A 131 -20.11 -5.37 -12.29
CA ALA A 131 -19.26 -4.56 -13.13
C ALA A 131 -20.09 -3.47 -13.81
N TYR A 132 -19.47 -2.34 -14.12
CA TYR A 132 -20.10 -1.24 -14.82
C TYR A 132 -19.60 -1.20 -16.27
N PRO A 133 -20.45 -0.89 -17.25
CA PRO A 133 -20.06 -0.92 -18.65
C PRO A 133 -19.06 0.20 -18.97
N LEU A 134 -18.11 -0.08 -19.86
CA LEU A 134 -17.28 0.95 -20.45
C LEU A 134 -18.13 1.81 -21.41
N PRO A 135 -18.00 3.16 -21.38
CA PRO A 135 -18.79 4.05 -22.24
C PRO A 135 -18.62 3.76 -23.74
N THR A 136 -17.39 3.44 -24.14
CA THR A 136 -17.02 3.12 -25.53
C THR A 136 -15.93 2.04 -25.54
N PRO A 137 -15.72 1.31 -26.66
CA PRO A 137 -14.69 0.28 -26.73
C PRO A 137 -13.26 0.78 -26.48
N ARG A 138 -12.99 2.06 -26.76
CA ARG A 138 -11.71 2.73 -26.52
C ARG A 138 -11.95 4.07 -25.82
N PRO A 139 -11.05 4.52 -24.93
CA PRO A 139 -11.18 5.82 -24.29
C PRO A 139 -10.92 6.97 -25.31
N PRO A 140 -11.38 8.20 -25.01
CA PRO A 140 -11.00 9.38 -25.78
C PRO A 140 -9.48 9.58 -25.80
N ALA A 141 -8.94 10.27 -26.81
CA ALA A 141 -7.51 10.53 -26.93
C ALA A 141 -6.94 11.30 -25.72
N PHE A 142 -5.63 11.16 -25.47
CA PHE A 142 -4.93 11.96 -24.46
C PHE A 142 -4.78 13.40 -24.94
N ASN A 143 -5.12 14.35 -24.07
CA ASN A 143 -4.92 15.77 -24.32
C ASN A 143 -3.74 16.27 -23.48
N PRO A 144 -2.51 16.31 -24.02
CA PRO A 144 -1.35 16.82 -23.29
C PRO A 144 -1.41 18.34 -23.09
N HIS A 145 -2.18 19.06 -23.92
CA HIS A 145 -2.27 20.52 -23.89
C HIS A 145 -3.19 21.06 -22.78
N ASN A 146 -3.89 20.18 -22.05
CA ASN A 146 -4.69 20.56 -20.90
C ASN A 146 -4.35 19.71 -19.67
N PRO A 147 -3.24 19.99 -18.96
CA PRO A 147 -2.85 19.24 -17.77
C PRO A 147 -3.90 19.19 -16.66
N GLU A 148 -4.83 20.15 -16.64
CA GLU A 148 -5.91 20.22 -15.66
C GLU A 148 -6.87 19.02 -15.75
N GLU A 149 -6.95 18.36 -16.91
CA GLU A 149 -7.73 17.14 -17.14
C GLU A 149 -6.99 15.85 -16.71
N ASN A 150 -5.71 15.93 -16.35
CA ASN A 150 -4.84 14.78 -16.12
C ASN A 150 -4.25 14.84 -14.70
N ALA A 151 -4.79 14.04 -13.77
CA ALA A 151 -4.42 14.13 -12.36
C ALA A 151 -3.56 12.95 -11.89
N ILE A 152 -2.50 13.23 -11.12
CA ILE A 152 -1.82 12.22 -10.28
C ILE A 152 -2.32 12.43 -8.85
N ALA A 153 -3.20 11.54 -8.39
CA ALA A 153 -3.89 11.67 -7.12
C ALA A 153 -3.17 10.93 -5.99
N PHE A 154 -2.99 11.67 -4.90
CA PHE A 154 -2.38 11.22 -3.65
C PHE A 154 -3.30 11.55 -2.48
N THR A 155 -3.15 10.80 -1.39
CA THR A 155 -3.68 11.16 -0.07
C THR A 155 -2.53 11.47 0.87
N LEU A 156 -2.68 12.45 1.75
CA LEU A 156 -1.69 12.80 2.75
C LEU A 156 -2.38 13.20 4.06
N PHE A 157 -1.98 12.57 5.16
CA PHE A 157 -2.49 12.86 6.50
C PHE A 157 -1.38 12.55 7.52
N GLY A 158 -1.45 13.20 8.66
CA GLY A 158 -0.43 13.21 9.70
C GLY A 158 0.79 14.08 9.35
N SER A 159 1.73 14.11 10.28
CA SER A 159 2.92 14.97 10.24
C SER A 159 4.23 14.17 10.13
N LEU A 160 4.17 12.88 9.82
CA LEU A 160 5.39 12.06 9.75
C LEU A 160 6.22 12.42 8.51
N VAL A 161 7.52 12.64 8.73
CA VAL A 161 8.52 12.99 7.70
C VAL A 161 8.49 12.03 6.51
N ARG A 162 8.32 10.72 6.74
CA ARG A 162 8.26 9.70 5.69
C ARG A 162 7.20 9.97 4.62
N TYR A 163 6.05 10.52 5.01
CA TYR A 163 4.96 10.79 4.08
C TYR A 163 5.06 12.21 3.53
N CYS A 164 5.30 13.20 4.40
CA CYS A 164 5.32 14.61 4.03
C CYS A 164 6.43 14.93 3.03
N GLU A 165 7.66 14.48 3.31
CA GLU A 165 8.80 14.78 2.44
C GLU A 165 8.74 13.99 1.13
N SER A 166 8.26 12.75 1.17
CA SER A 166 8.04 11.95 -0.05
C SER A 166 6.96 12.56 -0.94
N ALA A 167 5.88 13.09 -0.35
CA ALA A 167 4.83 13.81 -1.08
C ALA A 167 5.38 15.07 -1.77
N VAL A 168 6.16 15.89 -1.05
CA VAL A 168 6.81 17.08 -1.63
C VAL A 168 7.79 16.68 -2.74
N MET A 169 8.57 15.61 -2.55
CA MET A 169 9.48 15.10 -3.57
C MET A 169 8.73 14.65 -4.83
N ASN A 170 7.61 13.94 -4.68
CA ASN A 170 6.74 13.53 -5.78
C ASN A 170 6.19 14.73 -6.55
N ALA A 171 5.72 15.77 -5.86
CA ALA A 171 5.23 17.01 -6.50
C ALA A 171 6.33 17.73 -7.29
N LYS A 172 7.59 17.69 -6.83
CA LYS A 172 8.72 18.28 -7.55
C LYS A 172 9.11 17.46 -8.77
N VAL A 173 9.21 16.14 -8.61
CA VAL A 173 9.68 15.21 -9.66
C VAL A 173 8.65 15.05 -10.77
N SER A 174 7.36 15.14 -10.45
CA SER A 174 6.28 15.05 -11.45
C SER A 174 6.41 16.10 -12.55
N LYS A 175 6.91 17.31 -12.26
CA LYS A 175 7.13 18.35 -13.30
C LYS A 175 8.04 17.87 -14.44
N ALA A 176 9.02 17.02 -14.12
CA ALA A 176 9.95 16.48 -15.11
C ALA A 176 9.44 15.19 -15.76
N LEU A 177 8.81 14.30 -14.98
CA LEU A 177 8.35 12.99 -15.48
C LEU A 177 6.98 13.05 -16.17
N PHE A 178 6.10 13.93 -15.72
CA PHE A 178 4.71 14.02 -16.12
C PHE A 178 4.30 15.49 -16.36
N PRO A 179 4.95 16.22 -17.28
CA PRO A 179 4.68 17.64 -17.51
C PRO A 179 3.23 17.93 -17.96
N ASP A 180 2.59 16.94 -18.59
CA ASP A 180 1.21 17.02 -19.08
C ASP A 180 0.16 16.65 -18.00
N TRP A 181 0.59 16.52 -16.75
CA TRP A 181 -0.22 16.12 -15.61
C TRP A 181 -0.03 17.10 -14.45
N HIS A 182 -1.03 17.19 -13.56
CA HIS A 182 -0.91 17.88 -12.28
C HIS A 182 -0.97 16.89 -11.13
N CYS A 183 -0.13 17.09 -10.11
CA CYS A 183 -0.32 16.38 -8.84
C CYS A 183 -1.52 16.97 -8.10
N ARG A 184 -2.32 16.10 -7.48
CA ARG A 184 -3.44 16.46 -6.62
C ARG A 184 -3.32 15.72 -5.29
N PHE A 185 -3.17 16.46 -4.20
CA PHE A 185 -3.09 15.92 -2.85
C PHE A 185 -4.39 16.19 -2.11
N TYR A 186 -5.08 15.12 -1.71
CA TYR A 186 -6.19 15.18 -0.78
C TYR A 186 -5.64 15.07 0.65
N LEU A 187 -5.88 16.07 1.50
CA LEU A 187 -5.32 16.13 2.86
C LEU A 187 -6.25 16.75 3.89
N ASP A 188 -5.93 16.58 5.18
CA ASP A 188 -6.61 17.24 6.29
C ASP A 188 -5.66 18.16 7.08
N ASP A 189 -6.17 18.77 8.16
CA ASP A 189 -5.43 19.73 8.98
C ASP A 189 -4.29 19.10 9.81
N THR A 190 -4.14 17.77 9.80
CA THR A 190 -3.02 17.11 10.50
C THR A 190 -1.71 17.21 9.72
N VAL A 191 -1.76 17.61 8.44
CA VAL A 191 -0.58 17.87 7.63
C VAL A 191 -0.02 19.27 7.92
N PRO A 192 1.29 19.41 8.25
CA PRO A 192 1.90 20.70 8.56
C PRO A 192 1.69 21.75 7.46
N GLN A 193 1.42 23.00 7.85
CA GLN A 193 1.14 24.10 6.91
C GLN A 193 2.33 24.39 5.97
N ASP A 194 3.56 24.22 6.44
CA ASP A 194 4.76 24.38 5.59
C ASP A 194 4.80 23.31 4.49
N VAL A 195 4.41 22.07 4.79
CA VAL A 195 4.32 20.97 3.81
C VAL A 195 3.24 21.30 2.78
N GLN A 196 2.07 21.74 3.21
CA GLN A 196 1.00 22.15 2.29
C GLN A 196 1.43 23.30 1.36
N GLN A 197 2.19 24.27 1.88
CA GLN A 197 2.72 25.37 1.09
C GLN A 197 3.77 24.87 0.08
N ARG A 198 4.70 24.02 0.52
CA ARG A 198 5.72 23.41 -0.37
C ARG A 198 5.10 22.56 -1.49
N LEU A 199 3.97 21.90 -1.23
CA LEU A 199 3.19 21.21 -2.28
C LEU A 199 2.62 22.20 -3.29
N ARG A 200 2.01 23.31 -2.84
CA ARG A 200 1.48 24.38 -3.71
C ARG A 200 2.58 25.06 -4.51
N ASP A 201 3.72 25.37 -3.90
CA ASP A 201 4.89 25.96 -4.57
C ASP A 201 5.47 24.98 -5.62
N ALA A 202 5.38 23.68 -5.38
CA ALA A 202 5.66 22.64 -6.35
C ALA A 202 4.57 22.50 -7.42
N GLY A 203 3.57 23.38 -7.49
CA GLY A 203 2.53 23.39 -8.52
C GLY A 203 1.45 22.32 -8.34
N ALA A 204 1.40 21.66 -7.18
CA ALA A 204 0.36 20.68 -6.90
C ALA A 204 -0.95 21.34 -6.47
N LYS A 205 -2.07 20.74 -6.85
CA LYS A 205 -3.38 21.08 -6.28
C LYS A 205 -3.52 20.44 -4.91
N VAL A 206 -3.81 21.25 -3.90
CA VAL A 206 -4.08 20.77 -2.54
C VAL A 206 -5.59 20.89 -2.28
N ILE A 207 -6.22 19.74 -2.04
CA ILE A 207 -7.66 19.65 -1.74
C ILE A 207 -7.81 19.28 -0.28
N LYS A 208 -8.39 20.20 0.50
CA LYS A 208 -8.73 19.93 1.89
C LYS A 208 -9.94 18.99 1.96
N VAL A 209 -9.81 17.89 2.68
CA VAL A 209 -10.89 16.95 2.98
C VAL A 209 -11.44 17.29 4.36
N GLU A 210 -12.65 17.81 4.39
CA GLU A 210 -13.31 18.28 5.61
C GLU A 210 -14.80 17.91 5.64
N GLY A 211 -15.47 18.20 6.75
CA GLY A 211 -16.90 17.93 6.92
C GLY A 211 -17.26 16.45 6.78
N GLU A 212 -18.37 16.18 6.07
CA GLU A 212 -18.90 14.81 5.93
C GLU A 212 -17.95 13.86 5.22
N LEU A 213 -17.11 14.34 4.29
CA LEU A 213 -16.15 13.49 3.58
C LEU A 213 -15.07 12.99 4.54
N HIS A 214 -14.53 13.89 5.37
CA HIS A 214 -13.52 13.53 6.38
C HIS A 214 -14.06 12.53 7.41
N GLN A 215 -15.32 12.70 7.81
CA GLN A 215 -15.96 11.83 8.82
C GLN A 215 -16.28 10.42 8.30
N ASN A 216 -16.64 10.29 7.02
CA ASN A 216 -17.20 9.05 6.48
C ASN A 216 -16.26 8.28 5.54
N ILE A 217 -15.21 8.93 5.03
CA ILE A 217 -14.27 8.32 4.09
C ILE A 217 -12.90 8.18 4.75
N PRO A 218 -12.37 6.95 4.91
CA PRO A 218 -11.04 6.73 5.44
C PRO A 218 -9.96 7.46 4.63
N PRO A 219 -8.91 8.01 5.28
CA PRO A 219 -7.88 8.78 4.58
C PRO A 219 -7.21 8.06 3.41
N LEU A 220 -6.98 6.74 3.53
CA LEU A 220 -6.42 5.91 2.46
C LEU A 220 -7.24 5.92 1.16
N MET A 221 -8.54 6.26 1.23
CA MET A 221 -9.45 6.28 0.10
C MET A 221 -9.60 7.67 -0.54
N TRP A 222 -9.11 8.75 0.08
CA TRP A 222 -9.33 10.11 -0.44
C TRP A 222 -8.76 10.33 -1.84
N ARG A 223 -7.66 9.66 -2.18
CA ARG A 223 -7.10 9.68 -3.54
C ARG A 223 -8.06 9.14 -4.60
N PHE A 224 -9.02 8.30 -4.24
CA PHE A 224 -10.03 7.79 -5.17
C PHE A 224 -11.15 8.79 -5.44
N LEU A 225 -11.25 9.89 -4.67
CA LEU A 225 -12.22 10.96 -4.95
C LEU A 225 -12.02 11.61 -6.31
N VAL A 226 -10.83 11.46 -6.91
CA VAL A 226 -10.55 11.93 -8.27
C VAL A 226 -11.41 11.23 -9.34
N LEU A 227 -11.91 10.03 -9.06
CA LEU A 227 -12.79 9.30 -9.98
C LEU A 227 -14.16 9.99 -10.15
N ASP A 228 -14.63 10.67 -9.10
CA ASP A 228 -15.92 11.38 -9.08
C ASP A 228 -15.83 12.77 -9.71
N ASP A 229 -14.62 13.25 -10.06
CA ASP A 229 -14.41 14.55 -10.67
C ASP A 229 -14.59 14.47 -12.20
N PRO A 230 -15.69 15.02 -12.78
CA PRO A 230 -15.95 14.92 -14.21
C PRO A 230 -15.02 15.81 -15.05
N THR A 231 -14.27 16.73 -14.42
CA THR A 231 -13.28 17.58 -15.11
C THR A 231 -11.99 16.82 -15.39
N VAL A 232 -11.67 15.81 -14.58
CA VAL A 232 -10.52 14.92 -14.81
C VAL A 232 -10.90 13.88 -15.85
N LYS A 233 -10.14 13.77 -16.93
CA LYS A 233 -10.34 12.76 -17.99
C LYS A 233 -9.44 11.56 -17.80
N ARG A 234 -8.28 11.74 -17.16
CA ARG A 234 -7.36 10.67 -16.78
C ARG A 234 -6.80 10.88 -15.40
N TYR A 235 -6.68 9.79 -14.65
CA TYR A 235 -6.08 9.81 -13.34
C TYR A 235 -5.03 8.69 -13.18
N LEU A 236 -4.01 8.98 -12.39
CA LEU A 236 -3.10 8.00 -11.81
C LEU A 236 -3.28 8.03 -10.30
N ILE A 237 -3.34 6.88 -9.66
CA ILE A 237 -3.45 6.78 -8.20
C ILE A 237 -2.13 6.30 -7.62
N ARG A 238 -1.58 7.05 -6.66
CA ARG A 238 -0.26 6.78 -6.07
C ARG A 238 -0.28 6.87 -4.54
N ASP A 239 0.60 6.08 -3.92
CA ASP A 239 0.95 6.23 -2.50
C ASP A 239 1.93 7.40 -2.34
N ALA A 240 1.75 8.22 -1.30
CA ALA A 240 2.58 9.41 -1.08
C ALA A 240 4.03 9.08 -0.71
N ASP A 241 4.27 7.92 -0.09
CA ASP A 241 5.60 7.41 0.26
C ASP A 241 6.27 6.58 -0.85
N SER A 242 5.66 6.50 -2.03
CA SER A 242 6.23 5.85 -3.21
C SER A 242 6.65 6.89 -4.25
N LEU A 243 7.93 6.91 -4.59
CA LEU A 243 8.46 7.95 -5.49
C LEU A 243 8.24 7.61 -6.97
N LEU A 244 7.69 8.57 -7.71
CA LEU A 244 7.52 8.49 -9.17
C LEU A 244 8.86 8.27 -9.88
N SER A 245 8.87 7.47 -10.95
CA SER A 245 10.10 7.09 -11.66
C SER A 245 9.97 7.09 -13.18
N GLU A 246 11.12 7.06 -13.85
CA GLU A 246 11.25 6.91 -15.30
C GLU A 246 10.57 5.64 -15.83
N ARG A 247 10.59 4.55 -15.04
CA ARG A 247 9.89 3.31 -15.36
C ARG A 247 8.38 3.52 -15.42
N GLU A 248 7.81 4.23 -14.44
CA GLU A 248 6.38 4.58 -14.44
C GLU A 248 6.03 5.51 -15.60
N GLN A 249 6.86 6.51 -15.88
CA GLN A 249 6.65 7.42 -17.01
C GLN A 249 6.53 6.64 -18.33
N ALA A 250 7.43 5.70 -18.60
CA ALA A 250 7.40 4.90 -19.81
C ALA A 250 6.16 3.98 -19.86
N ALA A 251 5.80 3.33 -18.75
CA ALA A 251 4.63 2.47 -18.66
C ALA A 251 3.31 3.25 -18.86
N VAL A 252 3.21 4.45 -18.29
CA VAL A 252 2.06 5.35 -18.48
C VAL A 252 2.01 5.85 -19.93
N ALA A 253 3.14 6.24 -20.52
CA ALA A 253 3.18 6.65 -21.92
C ALA A 253 2.70 5.54 -22.87
N ALA A 254 3.11 4.28 -22.62
CA ALA A 254 2.61 3.13 -23.37
C ALA A 254 1.09 2.94 -23.19
N TRP A 255 0.57 3.13 -21.98
CA TRP A 255 -0.88 3.11 -21.74
C TRP A 255 -1.62 4.22 -22.47
N LEU A 256 -1.13 5.45 -22.44
CA LEU A 256 -1.75 6.59 -23.13
C LEU A 256 -1.84 6.40 -24.66
N GLN A 257 -0.91 5.64 -25.24
CA GLN A 257 -0.88 5.28 -26.66
C GLN A 257 -1.72 4.03 -26.98
N SER A 258 -2.23 3.35 -25.96
CA SER A 258 -3.03 2.14 -26.10
C SER A 258 -4.52 2.41 -26.28
N GLY A 259 -5.30 1.35 -26.49
CA GLY A 259 -6.77 1.40 -26.51
C GLY A 259 -7.43 1.05 -25.16
N TYR A 260 -6.67 0.95 -24.08
CA TYR A 260 -7.17 0.46 -22.78
C TYR A 260 -7.67 1.59 -21.87
N TRP A 261 -8.80 1.37 -21.21
CA TRP A 261 -9.39 2.33 -20.26
C TRP A 261 -8.61 2.46 -18.95
N TYR A 262 -7.92 1.39 -18.55
CA TYR A 262 -7.23 1.31 -17.27
C TYR A 262 -5.80 0.82 -17.44
N HIS A 263 -4.96 1.17 -16.47
CA HIS A 263 -3.55 0.80 -16.38
C HIS A 263 -3.20 0.28 -15.00
N HIS A 264 -2.36 -0.75 -14.95
CA HIS A 264 -1.84 -1.30 -13.70
C HIS A 264 -0.39 -1.76 -13.87
N MET A 265 0.36 -1.77 -12.76
CA MET A 265 1.79 -2.09 -12.73
C MET A 265 2.13 -3.05 -11.58
N ARG A 266 3.04 -4.01 -11.83
CA ARG A 266 3.60 -4.95 -10.85
C ARG A 266 5.06 -5.27 -11.16
N ASP A 267 5.98 -4.98 -10.25
CA ASP A 267 7.40 -5.31 -10.42
C ASP A 267 8.08 -5.83 -9.14
N TYR A 268 7.30 -6.23 -8.14
CA TYR A 268 7.83 -6.76 -6.88
C TYR A 268 7.05 -7.98 -6.39
N PHE A 269 7.74 -8.91 -5.72
CA PHE A 269 7.19 -10.23 -5.40
C PHE A 269 6.02 -10.23 -4.40
N THR A 270 5.77 -9.11 -3.71
CA THR A 270 4.60 -8.94 -2.84
C THR A 270 3.38 -8.33 -3.56
N HIS A 271 3.48 -8.03 -4.86
CA HIS A 271 2.42 -7.38 -5.64
C HIS A 271 1.31 -8.36 -6.08
N THR A 272 0.81 -9.18 -5.16
CA THR A 272 -0.16 -10.26 -5.42
C THR A 272 -1.63 -9.86 -5.23
N GLU A 273 -1.94 -8.56 -5.14
CA GLU A 273 -3.32 -8.05 -5.13
C GLU A 273 -3.84 -7.78 -6.56
N LEU A 274 -5.15 -7.93 -6.77
CA LEU A 274 -5.79 -7.75 -8.08
C LEU A 274 -5.63 -6.32 -8.63
N LEU A 275 -5.71 -5.34 -7.74
CA LEU A 275 -5.46 -3.93 -8.05
C LEU A 275 -4.77 -3.28 -6.85
N LEU A 276 -3.49 -2.96 -7.00
CA LEU A 276 -2.70 -2.32 -5.94
C LEU A 276 -3.11 -0.86 -5.81
N ALA A 277 -3.37 -0.41 -4.58
CA ALA A 277 -4.03 0.88 -4.37
C ALA A 277 -3.22 2.10 -4.82
N GLY A 278 -1.89 2.01 -4.87
CA GLY A 278 -0.99 3.07 -5.30
C GLY A 278 -0.28 2.84 -6.63
N MET A 279 -0.71 1.90 -7.48
CA MET A 279 0.01 1.56 -8.73
C MET A 279 -0.91 1.37 -9.94
N TRP A 280 -1.99 2.14 -10.03
CA TRP A 280 -2.95 2.04 -11.12
C TRP A 280 -3.39 3.40 -11.64
N GLY A 281 -4.12 3.40 -12.75
CA GLY A 281 -4.70 4.59 -13.36
C GLY A 281 -5.87 4.23 -14.26
N GLY A 282 -6.61 5.25 -14.67
CA GLY A 282 -7.79 5.06 -15.51
C GLY A 282 -8.29 6.33 -16.17
N CYS A 283 -9.19 6.14 -17.12
CA CYS A 283 -9.99 7.21 -17.69
C CYS A 283 -11.26 7.44 -16.86
N HIS A 284 -11.79 8.66 -16.88
CA HIS A 284 -13.08 8.95 -16.25
C HIS A 284 -14.20 8.17 -16.93
N ASN A 285 -14.88 7.33 -16.14
CA ASN A 285 -15.97 6.48 -16.60
C ASN A 285 -17.29 6.97 -15.98
N PRO A 286 -18.16 7.68 -16.72
CA PRO A 286 -19.43 8.19 -16.20
C PRO A 286 -20.44 7.09 -15.82
N ASN A 287 -20.21 5.83 -16.21
CA ASN A 287 -21.06 4.70 -15.82
C ASN A 287 -20.68 4.13 -14.45
N LEU A 288 -19.54 4.53 -13.87
CA LEU A 288 -19.21 4.18 -12.49
C LEU A 288 -20.10 4.98 -11.53
N PRO A 289 -20.72 4.34 -10.53
CA PRO A 289 -21.37 5.07 -9.45
C PRO A 289 -20.35 5.88 -8.66
N SER A 290 -20.83 6.93 -7.99
CA SER A 290 -19.97 7.75 -7.13
C SER A 290 -19.16 6.88 -6.16
N ILE A 291 -17.85 7.07 -6.17
CA ILE A 291 -16.90 6.42 -5.27
C ILE A 291 -17.23 6.72 -3.82
N ILE A 292 -17.73 7.93 -3.52
CA ILE A 292 -18.19 8.28 -2.17
C ILE A 292 -19.32 7.32 -1.73
N ASN A 293 -20.31 7.11 -2.60
CA ASN A 293 -21.44 6.22 -2.29
C ASN A 293 -21.01 4.76 -2.22
N GLN A 294 -20.19 4.28 -3.17
CA GLN A 294 -19.65 2.92 -3.13
C GLN A 294 -18.81 2.67 -1.86
N THR A 295 -18.02 3.66 -1.44
CA THR A 295 -17.23 3.58 -0.21
C THR A 295 -18.14 3.49 1.01
N ARG A 296 -19.18 4.32 1.10
CA ARG A 296 -20.15 4.26 2.21
C ARG A 296 -20.84 2.91 2.29
N GLU A 297 -21.31 2.38 1.16
CA GLU A 297 -21.91 1.06 1.08
C GLU A 297 -20.94 -0.02 1.54
N TYR A 298 -19.72 -0.01 1.00
CA TYR A 298 -18.66 -0.95 1.39
C TYR A 298 -18.39 -0.91 2.89
N LEU A 299 -18.18 0.29 3.47
CA LEU A 299 -17.88 0.44 4.89
C LEU A 299 -19.05 0.01 5.79
N SER A 300 -20.30 0.16 5.34
CA SER A 300 -21.47 -0.32 6.09
C SER A 300 -21.53 -1.84 6.26
N GLN A 301 -20.81 -2.59 5.42
CA GLN A 301 -20.84 -4.05 5.35
C GLN A 301 -19.59 -4.72 5.96
N GLN A 302 -18.59 -3.95 6.41
CA GLN A 302 -17.30 -4.48 6.87
C GLN A 302 -17.09 -4.30 8.36
N ASP A 303 -16.53 -5.33 9.00
CA ASP A 303 -15.89 -5.19 10.31
C ASP A 303 -14.63 -4.31 10.19
N ASN A 304 -14.31 -3.55 11.25
CA ASN A 304 -13.29 -2.50 11.40
C ASN A 304 -11.83 -2.81 10.93
N HIS A 305 -11.61 -3.26 9.70
CA HIS A 305 -10.29 -3.48 9.12
C HIS A 305 -9.80 -2.25 8.36
N ARG A 306 -9.26 -1.27 9.11
CA ARG A 306 -8.83 0.03 8.55
C ARG A 306 -7.57 -0.04 7.66
N ARG A 307 -6.65 -0.98 7.90
CA ARG A 307 -5.29 -0.96 7.30
C ARG A 307 -5.23 -1.34 5.81
N PHE A 308 -6.18 -2.12 5.30
CA PHE A 308 -6.23 -2.57 3.90
C PHE A 308 -7.58 -2.25 3.24
N VAL A 309 -8.27 -1.26 3.80
CA VAL A 309 -9.64 -0.90 3.43
C VAL A 309 -9.73 -0.52 1.96
N ASP A 310 -8.70 0.15 1.44
CA ASP A 310 -8.60 0.62 0.06
C ASP A 310 -8.36 -0.54 -0.93
N GLN A 311 -7.39 -1.42 -0.69
CA GLN A 311 -7.15 -2.57 -1.58
C GLN A 311 -8.35 -3.52 -1.61
N TYR A 312 -8.98 -3.76 -0.46
CA TYR A 312 -10.16 -4.61 -0.37
C TYR A 312 -11.39 -4.00 -1.05
N PHE A 313 -11.54 -2.68 -0.98
CA PHE A 313 -12.53 -1.96 -1.78
C PHE A 313 -12.25 -2.13 -3.27
N LEU A 314 -11.01 -1.86 -3.73
CA LEU A 314 -10.64 -1.95 -5.13
C LEU A 314 -10.90 -3.34 -5.73
N ARG A 315 -10.47 -4.41 -5.06
CA ARG A 315 -10.68 -5.77 -5.58
C ARG A 315 -12.15 -6.19 -5.64
N GLN A 316 -13.01 -5.66 -4.76
CA GLN A 316 -14.43 -6.04 -4.69
C GLN A 316 -15.31 -5.18 -5.60
N HIS A 317 -15.07 -3.87 -5.63
CA HIS A 317 -15.95 -2.90 -6.28
C HIS A 317 -15.43 -2.39 -7.63
N LEU A 318 -14.10 -2.26 -7.80
CA LEU A 318 -13.52 -1.70 -9.03
C LEU A 318 -12.93 -2.73 -9.97
N TRP A 319 -12.31 -3.79 -9.44
CA TRP A 319 -11.68 -4.84 -10.27
C TRP A 319 -12.61 -5.41 -11.35
N PRO A 320 -13.89 -5.75 -11.10
CA PRO A 320 -14.79 -6.26 -12.14
C PRO A 320 -14.96 -5.31 -13.34
N THR A 321 -14.86 -4.00 -13.09
CA THR A 321 -14.93 -2.97 -14.13
C THR A 321 -13.57 -2.76 -14.80
N VAL A 322 -12.52 -2.61 -13.99
CA VAL A 322 -11.15 -2.34 -14.44
C VAL A 322 -10.65 -3.44 -15.39
N ARG A 323 -10.93 -4.70 -15.08
CA ARG A 323 -10.48 -5.87 -15.87
C ARG A 323 -11.06 -5.94 -17.28
N GLN A 324 -12.15 -5.21 -17.58
CA GLN A 324 -12.77 -5.22 -18.91
C GLN A 324 -11.88 -4.58 -19.98
N SER A 325 -10.98 -3.68 -19.59
CA SER A 325 -10.06 -2.99 -20.51
C SER A 325 -8.84 -2.49 -19.75
N LEU A 326 -7.88 -3.40 -19.54
CA LEU A 326 -6.69 -3.18 -18.73
C LEU A 326 -5.41 -3.40 -19.54
N LEU A 327 -4.52 -2.41 -19.55
CA LEU A 327 -3.11 -2.62 -19.84
C LEU A 327 -2.36 -2.88 -18.53
N SER A 328 -1.87 -4.10 -18.34
CA SER A 328 -1.07 -4.47 -17.17
C SER A 328 0.39 -4.59 -17.56
N HIS A 329 1.29 -3.89 -16.86
CA HIS A 329 2.73 -4.13 -16.95
C HIS A 329 3.16 -4.96 -15.74
N ASP A 330 3.72 -6.15 -15.98
CA ASP A 330 4.07 -7.14 -14.95
C ASP A 330 5.30 -7.93 -15.37
N ASP A 331 6.40 -7.77 -14.65
CA ASP A 331 7.64 -8.52 -14.88
C ASP A 331 7.72 -9.83 -14.08
N LEU A 332 6.74 -10.09 -13.20
CA LEU A 332 6.83 -11.10 -12.14
C LEU A 332 5.86 -12.27 -12.37
N PHE A 333 4.58 -12.00 -12.56
CA PHE A 333 3.54 -13.04 -12.49
C PHE A 333 2.93 -13.40 -13.84
N GLY A 334 2.82 -12.42 -14.75
CA GLY A 334 2.20 -12.62 -16.06
C GLY A 334 0.68 -12.76 -15.99
N PHE A 335 0.05 -12.12 -14.99
CA PHE A 335 -1.38 -12.20 -14.77
C PHE A 335 -2.17 -11.31 -15.74
N HIS A 336 -3.34 -11.75 -16.20
CA HIS A 336 -4.26 -10.97 -17.03
C HIS A 336 -3.63 -10.42 -18.34
N GLN A 337 -2.94 -11.28 -19.10
CA GLN A 337 -2.28 -10.91 -20.37
C GLN A 337 -1.28 -9.75 -20.22
N ALA A 338 -0.56 -9.71 -19.09
CA ALA A 338 0.37 -8.62 -18.82
C ALA A 338 1.54 -8.58 -19.81
N HIS A 339 2.06 -7.37 -19.98
CA HIS A 339 3.20 -7.03 -20.80
C HIS A 339 4.43 -6.72 -19.92
N PRO A 340 5.66 -6.92 -20.41
CA PRO A 340 6.85 -6.43 -19.72
C PRO A 340 6.85 -4.90 -19.69
N PHE A 341 7.55 -4.30 -18.73
CA PHE A 341 7.72 -2.83 -18.72
C PHE A 341 8.42 -2.33 -20.00
N PRO A 342 8.01 -1.17 -20.55
CA PRO A 342 8.68 -0.59 -21.71
C PRO A 342 10.09 -0.12 -21.35
N SER A 343 10.96 0.03 -22.37
CA SER A 343 12.28 0.63 -22.18
C SER A 343 12.15 2.05 -21.63
N HIS A 344 13.02 2.39 -20.67
CA HIS A 344 13.00 3.67 -19.98
C HIS A 344 14.42 4.16 -19.70
N ALA A 345 14.56 5.47 -19.45
CA ALA A 345 15.82 6.04 -18.95
C ALA A 345 16.18 5.45 -17.58
N PRO A 346 17.46 5.46 -17.16
CA PRO A 346 17.87 4.97 -15.85
C PRO A 346 17.04 5.59 -14.72
N ILE A 347 16.61 4.76 -13.77
CA ILE A 347 15.84 5.22 -12.62
C ILE A 347 16.71 6.15 -11.78
N ARG A 348 16.18 7.34 -11.47
CA ARG A 348 16.91 8.35 -10.67
C ARG A 348 17.16 7.91 -9.23
N TRP A 349 16.33 7.03 -8.70
CA TRP A 349 16.39 6.51 -7.34
C TRP A 349 17.41 5.38 -7.27
N GLN A 350 18.66 5.73 -7.00
CA GLN A 350 19.81 4.81 -6.97
C GLN A 350 19.85 3.95 -5.70
N THR A 351 18.78 3.20 -5.43
CA THR A 351 18.70 2.25 -4.31
C THR A 351 18.43 0.84 -4.82
N ASN A 352 19.10 -0.16 -4.22
CA ASN A 352 18.90 -1.57 -4.54
C ASN A 352 17.54 -2.12 -4.10
N LYS A 353 16.74 -1.34 -3.35
CA LYS A 353 15.40 -1.68 -2.91
C LYS A 353 14.30 -1.12 -3.81
N PHE A 354 14.66 -0.35 -4.85
CA PHE A 354 13.67 0.32 -5.68
C PHE A 354 12.83 -0.68 -6.48
N HIS A 355 11.53 -0.49 -6.40
CA HIS A 355 10.50 -1.01 -7.30
C HIS A 355 9.38 0.03 -7.38
N VAL A 356 8.51 -0.05 -8.38
CA VAL A 356 7.34 0.82 -8.49
C VAL A 356 6.45 0.60 -7.27
N GLY A 357 6.06 1.66 -6.58
CA GLY A 357 5.32 1.54 -5.32
C GLY A 357 6.17 1.19 -4.08
N SER A 358 7.51 1.19 -4.20
CA SER A 358 8.40 0.97 -3.05
C SER A 358 8.35 2.15 -2.07
N ASN A 359 8.29 1.84 -0.77
CA ASN A 359 8.35 2.85 0.28
C ASN A 359 9.75 3.51 0.32
N ALA A 360 9.80 4.83 0.16
CA ALA A 360 11.03 5.61 0.21
C ALA A 360 11.67 5.68 1.61
N SER A 361 10.92 5.39 2.67
CA SER A 361 11.34 5.51 4.07
C SER A 361 11.43 4.16 4.75
N TYR A 362 12.56 3.49 4.54
CA TYR A 362 12.83 2.14 5.08
C TYR A 362 13.97 2.09 6.11
N GLN A 363 14.59 3.24 6.42
CA GLN A 363 15.67 3.32 7.42
C GLN A 363 15.24 4.22 8.58
N LEU A 364 15.55 3.79 9.80
CA LEU A 364 15.37 4.59 11.01
C LEU A 364 16.55 5.55 11.16
N ALA A 365 16.25 6.81 11.42
CA ALA A 365 17.20 7.84 11.81
C ALA A 365 16.74 8.47 13.13
N GLY A 366 17.69 8.98 13.90
CA GLY A 366 17.40 9.52 15.22
C GLY A 366 18.63 10.10 15.88
N VAL A 367 18.41 11.02 16.82
CA VAL A 367 19.46 11.67 17.61
C VAL A 367 19.06 11.60 19.08
N ALA A 368 20.07 11.57 19.96
CA ALA A 368 19.85 11.70 21.40
C ALA A 368 19.11 13.00 21.72
N SER A 369 18.25 12.96 22.72
CA SER A 369 17.45 14.10 23.19
C SER A 369 17.69 14.30 24.68
N GLN A 370 17.77 15.56 25.10
CA GLN A 370 17.82 15.91 26.52
C GLN A 370 16.43 16.05 27.15
N LYS A 371 15.37 16.00 26.34
CA LYS A 371 13.99 16.03 26.81
C LYS A 371 13.59 14.69 27.46
N ALA A 372 12.59 14.74 28.33
CA ALA A 372 12.07 13.56 28.99
C ALA A 372 11.29 12.65 28.03
N ASP A 373 11.21 11.37 28.37
CA ASP A 373 10.40 10.41 27.61
C ASP A 373 8.94 10.86 27.52
N GLY A 374 8.40 10.86 26.29
CA GLY A 374 7.07 11.37 25.97
C GLY A 374 7.03 12.83 25.53
N GLU A 375 8.07 13.63 25.80
CA GLU A 375 8.15 15.01 25.29
C GLU A 375 8.48 15.03 23.78
N LEU A 376 8.04 16.10 23.08
CA LEU A 376 8.34 16.29 21.67
C LEU A 376 9.69 16.99 21.49
N GLN A 377 10.65 16.30 20.88
CA GLN A 377 11.88 16.90 20.38
C GLN A 377 11.61 17.50 18.99
N GLN A 378 11.78 18.82 18.86
CA GLN A 378 11.79 19.47 17.55
C GLN A 378 13.14 19.19 16.88
N TRP A 379 13.14 18.98 15.58
CA TRP A 379 14.36 18.74 14.83
C TRP A 379 14.22 19.20 13.38
N GLU A 380 15.33 19.49 12.74
CA GLU A 380 15.39 19.96 11.35
C GLU A 380 16.47 19.25 10.54
N VAL A 381 16.30 19.28 9.22
CA VAL A 381 17.32 18.91 8.25
C VAL A 381 17.84 20.17 7.58
N LEU A 382 19.16 20.35 7.60
CA LEU A 382 19.86 21.46 6.95
C LEU A 382 20.68 20.93 5.77
N ASP A 383 20.67 21.66 4.65
CA ASP A 383 21.56 21.38 3.53
C ASP A 383 23.02 21.77 3.85
N LYS A 384 23.92 21.51 2.90
CA LYS A 384 25.35 21.84 3.02
C LYS A 384 25.64 23.34 3.20
N GLN A 385 24.69 24.22 2.87
CA GLN A 385 24.78 25.66 3.07
C GLN A 385 24.17 26.13 4.40
N GLY A 386 23.61 25.21 5.19
CA GLY A 386 22.89 25.54 6.42
C GLY A 386 21.46 26.04 6.17
N ASN A 387 20.91 25.89 4.97
CA ASN A 387 19.51 26.23 4.73
C ASN A 387 18.63 25.09 5.24
N ARG A 388 17.57 25.47 5.96
CA ARG A 388 16.56 24.52 6.45
C ARG A 388 15.74 23.94 5.30
N LEU A 389 15.80 22.62 5.15
CA LEU A 389 15.02 21.86 4.18
C LEU A 389 13.63 21.50 4.72
N CYS A 390 13.57 21.08 5.98
CA CYS A 390 12.34 20.71 6.66
C CYS A 390 12.52 20.69 8.18
N GLN A 391 11.40 20.71 8.91
CA GLN A 391 11.36 20.66 10.37
C GLN A 391 10.19 19.79 10.83
N TYR A 392 10.41 18.98 11.86
CA TYR A 392 9.43 18.06 12.42
C TYR A 392 9.58 17.92 13.94
N ALA A 393 8.65 17.19 14.55
CA ALA A 393 8.64 16.92 15.98
C ALA A 393 8.35 15.44 16.23
N THR A 394 9.16 14.81 17.07
CA THR A 394 9.01 13.38 17.40
C THR A 394 9.05 13.19 18.90
N ALA A 395 8.20 12.29 19.42
CA ALA A 395 8.20 11.94 20.83
C ALA A 395 9.50 11.21 21.21
N VAL A 396 10.10 11.63 22.32
CA VAL A 396 11.31 11.01 22.87
C VAL A 396 10.95 9.70 23.57
N LYS A 397 11.79 8.70 23.38
CA LYS A 397 11.69 7.40 24.04
C LYS A 397 13.10 6.87 24.31
N ASN A 398 13.38 6.51 25.56
CA ASN A 398 14.71 6.11 26.02
C ASN A 398 15.79 7.17 25.72
N HIS A 399 15.51 8.45 25.98
CA HIS A 399 16.43 9.58 25.76
C HIS A 399 16.89 9.80 24.29
N GLU A 400 16.15 9.27 23.33
CA GLU A 400 16.36 9.52 21.90
C GLU A 400 15.00 9.67 21.20
N TRP A 401 15.00 10.28 20.02
CA TRP A 401 13.85 10.20 19.12
C TRP A 401 14.27 9.40 17.88
N ARG A 402 13.33 8.67 17.27
CA ARG A 402 13.58 7.91 16.04
C ARG A 402 12.42 8.02 15.08
N GLU A 403 12.73 8.23 13.81
CA GLU A 403 11.77 8.28 12.71
C GLU A 403 12.24 7.46 11.51
N LEU A 404 11.28 6.93 10.76
CA LEU A 404 11.56 6.43 9.41
C LEU A 404 11.73 7.64 8.49
N MET A 405 12.92 7.80 7.91
CA MET A 405 13.23 8.92 7.01
C MET A 405 13.38 8.45 5.56
N PRO A 406 12.95 9.26 4.56
CA PRO A 406 13.21 8.96 3.17
C PRO A 406 14.70 8.90 2.84
N PHE A 407 15.11 7.94 2.01
CA PHE A 407 16.52 7.76 1.65
C PHE A 407 17.13 9.01 1.00
N PHE A 408 16.37 9.79 0.23
CA PHE A 408 16.89 11.02 -0.40
C PHE A 408 17.19 12.16 0.59
N LEU A 409 16.73 12.05 1.83
CA LEU A 409 17.18 12.91 2.93
C LEU A 409 18.31 12.25 3.71
N LEU A 410 18.18 10.95 3.96
CA LEU A 410 19.09 10.22 4.83
C LEU A 410 20.47 10.00 4.18
N ASP A 411 20.55 9.70 2.89
CA ASP A 411 21.80 9.39 2.22
C ASP A 411 22.79 10.58 2.28
N PRO A 412 22.39 11.84 1.97
CA PRO A 412 23.26 13.00 2.17
C PRO A 412 23.63 13.27 3.64
N ILE A 413 22.74 12.98 4.60
CA ILE A 413 23.02 13.12 6.04
C ILE A 413 24.09 12.10 6.45
N LEU A 414 23.96 10.83 6.03
CA LEU A 414 24.91 9.77 6.32
C LEU A 414 26.26 10.00 5.63
N ALA A 415 26.27 10.67 4.47
CA ALA A 415 27.48 11.11 3.79
C ALA A 415 28.17 12.31 4.46
N GLY A 416 27.55 12.92 5.49
CA GLY A 416 28.07 14.11 6.17
C GLY A 416 27.92 15.40 5.36
N GLU A 417 27.13 15.38 4.28
CA GLU A 417 26.86 16.56 3.44
C GLU A 417 25.78 17.45 4.03
N TRP A 418 24.76 16.83 4.64
CA TRP A 418 23.63 17.50 5.29
C TRP A 418 23.64 17.24 6.78
N GLN A 419 22.93 18.08 7.53
CA GLN A 419 22.89 17.99 8.99
C GLN A 419 21.49 17.67 9.49
N LEU A 420 21.42 16.81 10.50
CA LEU A 420 20.22 16.54 11.28
C LEU A 420 20.42 17.10 12.68
N HIS A 421 19.60 18.07 13.06
CA HIS A 421 19.84 18.87 14.27
C HIS A 421 18.58 18.96 15.13
N ASN A 422 18.75 18.81 16.45
CA ASN A 422 17.69 19.10 17.42
C ASN A 422 17.53 20.63 17.56
N ILE A 423 16.28 21.07 17.66
CA ILE A 423 15.94 22.44 18.03
C ILE A 423 15.28 22.38 19.40
N ASP A 424 15.64 23.31 20.29
CA ASP A 424 15.10 23.38 21.65
C ASP A 424 13.58 23.56 21.69
#